data_AF-A0A415ELZ2-F1
#
_entry.id   AF-A0A415ELZ2-F1
#
_cell.length_a   1.000
_cell.length_b   1.000
_cell.length_c   1.000
_cell.angle_alpha   90.00
_cell.angle_beta   90.00
_cell.angle_gamma   90.00
#
_symmetry.space_group_name_H-M   'P 1'
#
loop_
_entity.id
_entity.type
_entity.pdbx_description
1 polymer ?
#
loop_
_entity_poly.entity_id
_entity_poly.type
_entity_poly.pdbx_seq_one_letter_code
_entity_poly.pdbx_strand_id
1 'polypeptide(L)' 'MNETKQVSDEINKLVAENDFPVEVLNDVFHRLNCCSDTGYAKQQLRYLQNYKKQILEKENK' A
#
# COMPACT_ATOMS: atom_id res chain seq x y z
N MET A 1 -16.79 8.55 -9.99
CA MET A 1 -15.32 8.37 -9.83
C MET A 1 -15.09 6.90 -9.56
N ASN A 2 -14.18 6.23 -10.27
CA ASN A 2 -13.94 4.78 -10.11
C ASN A 2 -13.24 4.52 -8.77
N GLU A 3 -13.85 3.72 -7.89
CA GLU A 3 -13.36 3.44 -6.54
C GLU A 3 -11.95 2.83 -6.55
N THR A 4 -11.66 1.97 -7.53
CA THR A 4 -10.31 1.39 -7.74
C THR A 4 -9.24 2.47 -7.96
N LYS A 5 -9.59 3.56 -8.65
CA LYS A 5 -8.67 4.68 -8.89
C LYS A 5 -8.36 5.43 -7.61
N GLN A 6 -9.37 5.66 -6.76
CA GLN A 6 -9.18 6.31 -5.46
C GLN A 6 -8.22 5.52 -4.58
N VAL A 7 -8.42 4.20 -4.49
CA VAL A 7 -7.52 3.31 -3.73
C VAL A 7 -6.11 3.31 -4.29
N SER A 8 -5.96 3.32 -5.61
CA SER A 8 -4.63 3.38 -6.26
C SER A 8 -3.92 4.71 -5.99
N ASP A 9 -4.66 5.83 -6.03
CA ASP A 9 -4.14 7.16 -5.71
C ASP A 9 -3.68 7.23 -4.23
N GLU A 10 -4.40 6.60 -3.30
CA GLU A 10 -4.01 6.48 -1.89
C GLU A 10 -2.76 5.62 -1.68
N ILE A 11 -2.65 4.48 -2.39
CA ILE A 11 -1.44 3.64 -2.35
C ILE A 11 -0.23 4.43 -2.86
N ASN A 12 -0.36 5.11 -3.99
CA ASN A 12 0.73 5.91 -4.58
C ASN A 12 1.19 7.01 -3.63
N LYS A 13 0.24 7.71 -2.99
CA LYS A 13 0.55 8.72 -1.97
C LYS A 13 1.33 8.11 -0.81
N LEU A 14 0.86 6.97 -0.29
CA LEU A 14 1.47 6.31 0.84
C LEU A 14 2.90 5.86 0.52
N VAL A 15 3.13 5.29 -0.66
CA VAL A 15 4.47 4.88 -1.12
C VAL A 15 5.40 6.07 -1.34
N ALA A 16 4.90 7.18 -1.89
CA ALA A 16 5.72 8.38 -2.11
C ALA A 16 6.14 9.08 -0.81
N GLU A 17 5.35 8.96 0.25
CA GLU A 17 5.57 9.63 1.54
C GLU A 17 6.35 8.78 2.55
N ASN A 18 6.65 7.51 2.27
CA ASN A 18 7.25 6.59 3.26
C ASN A 18 8.25 5.64 2.60
N ASP A 19 9.37 5.38 3.28
CA ASP A 19 10.37 4.42 2.83
C ASP A 19 9.95 2.99 3.17
N PHE A 20 9.28 2.33 2.22
CA PHE A 20 8.99 0.90 2.28
C PHE A 20 10.15 0.08 1.71
N PRO A 21 10.44 -1.12 2.26
CA PRO A 21 11.37 -2.04 1.62
C PRO A 21 10.93 -2.40 0.20
N VAL A 22 11.92 -2.58 -0.68
CA VAL A 22 11.68 -2.92 -2.09
C VAL A 22 10.85 -4.19 -2.24
N GLU A 23 11.03 -5.17 -1.36
CA GLU A 23 10.29 -6.43 -1.36
C GLU A 23 8.79 -6.20 -1.10
N VAL A 24 8.45 -5.28 -0.19
CA VAL A 24 7.07 -4.90 0.12
C VAL A 24 6.42 -4.21 -1.07
N LEU A 25 7.15 -3.29 -1.70
CA LEU A 25 6.66 -2.59 -2.90
C LEU A 25 6.42 -3.56 -4.06
N ASN A 26 7.37 -4.46 -4.31
CA ASN A 26 7.26 -5.46 -5.37
C ASN A 26 6.06 -6.39 -5.17
N ASP A 27 5.81 -6.88 -3.96
CA ASP A 27 4.65 -7.73 -3.66
C ASP A 27 3.32 -6.99 -3.92
N VAL A 28 3.21 -5.74 -3.43
CA VAL A 28 2.02 -4.91 -3.64
C VAL A 28 1.78 -4.63 -5.12
N PHE A 29 2.81 -4.21 -5.87
CA PHE A 29 2.67 -3.92 -7.30
C PHE A 29 2.33 -5.18 -8.10
N HIS A 30 2.94 -6.32 -7.80
CA HIS A 30 2.62 -7.59 -8.45
C HIS A 30 1.14 -7.94 -8.24
N ARG A 31 0.65 -7.81 -7.01
CA ARG A 31 -0.75 -8.08 -6.64
C ARG A 31 -1.75 -7.17 -7.33
N LEU A 32 -1.46 -5.87 -7.40
CA LEU A 32 -2.31 -4.89 -8.09
C LEU A 32 -2.35 -5.13 -9.61
N ASN A 33 -1.25 -5.60 -10.21
CA ASN A 33 -1.20 -5.94 -11.63
C ASN A 33 -1.92 -7.25 -11.95
N CYS A 34 -1.88 -8.25 -11.06
CA CYS A 34 -2.54 -9.53 -11.26
C CYS A 34 -4.07 -9.47 -11.06
N CYS A 35 -4.58 -8.51 -10.30
CA CYS A 35 -6.01 -8.43 -9.99
C CYS A 35 -6.52 -6.98 -9.94
N SER A 36 -7.41 -6.64 -10.87
CA SER A 36 -8.04 -5.30 -10.94
C SER A 36 -9.24 -5.12 -10.00
N ASP A 37 -9.41 -6.03 -9.02
CA ASP A 37 -10.52 -5.98 -8.07
C ASP A 37 -10.28 -4.90 -6.99
N THR A 38 -11.30 -4.07 -6.76
CA THR A 38 -11.25 -3.00 -5.75
C THR A 38 -11.06 -3.54 -4.34
N GLY A 39 -11.66 -4.68 -4.00
CA GLY A 39 -11.49 -5.33 -2.71
C GLY A 39 -10.05 -5.78 -2.50
N TYR A 40 -9.40 -6.27 -3.54
CA TYR A 40 -7.98 -6.64 -3.50
C TYR A 40 -7.06 -5.43 -3.36
N ALA A 41 -7.33 -4.35 -4.10
CA ALA A 41 -6.61 -3.09 -3.94
C ALA A 41 -6.71 -2.52 -2.52
N LYS A 42 -7.90 -2.57 -1.90
CA LYS A 42 -8.11 -2.14 -0.50
C LYS A 42 -7.31 -2.98 0.49
N GLN A 43 -7.15 -4.28 0.24
CA GLN A 43 -6.30 -5.13 1.08
C GLN A 43 -4.83 -4.71 1.01
N GLN A 44 -4.33 -4.34 -0.17
CA GLN A 44 -2.95 -3.85 -0.32
C GLN A 44 -2.73 -2.52 0.40
N LEU A 45 -3.69 -1.59 0.27
CA LEU A 45 -3.65 -0.32 1.00
C LEU A 45 -3.59 -0.54 2.51
N ARG A 46 -4.45 -1.40 3.05
CA ARG A 46 -4.45 -1.74 4.49
C ARG A 46 -3.13 -2.37 4.94
N TYR A 47 -2.54 -3.23 4.11
CA TYR A 47 -1.25 -3.84 4.40
C TYR A 47 -0.14 -2.78 4.54
N LEU A 48 -0.04 -1.84 3.60
CA LEU A 48 0.93 -0.75 3.66
C LEU A 48 0.70 0.18 4.87
N GLN A 49 -0.56 0.50 5.18
CA GLN A 49 -0.90 1.32 6.36
C GLN A 49 -0.45 0.65 7.66
N ASN A 50 -0.68 -0.66 7.79
CA ASN A 50 -0.24 -1.43 8.96
C ASN A 50 1.28 -1.53 9.04
N TYR A 51 1.95 -1.67 7.89
CA TYR A 51 3.41 -1.70 7.83
C TYR A 51 4.01 -0.36 8.29
N LYS A 52 3.50 0.76 7.78
CA LYS A 52 3.87 2.12 8.23
C LYS A 52 3.70 2.27 9.74
N LYS A 53 2.57 1.85 10.29
CA LYS A 53 2.31 1.92 11.74
C LYS A 53 3.37 1.16 12.54
N GLN A 54 3.75 -0.03 12.10
CA GLN A 54 4.79 -0.84 12.75
C GLN A 54 6.18 -0.21 12.68
N ILE A 55 6.53 0.47 11.59
CA ILE A 55 7.80 1.22 11.52
C ILE A 55 7.78 2.37 12.52
N LEU A 56 6.73 3.20 12.51
CA LEU A 56 6.60 4.34 13.42
C LEU A 56 6.64 3.92 14.89
N GLU A 57 6.03 2.79 15.25
CA GLU A 57 6.08 2.25 16.61
C GLU A 57 7.47 1.74 17.03
N LYS A 58 8.33 1.37 16.06
CA LYS A 58 9.71 0.95 16.30
C LYS A 58 10.68 2.14 16.38
N GLU A 59 10.45 3.20 15.63
CA GLU A 59 11.29 4.41 15.65
C GLU A 59 11.09 5.29 16.88
N ASN A 60 9.93 5.18 17.56
CA ASN A 60 9.63 5.92 18.79
C ASN A 60 9.98 5.16 20.09
N LYS A 61 10.78 4.10 20.00
CA LYS A 61 11.27 3.30 21.14
C LYS A 61 12.78 3.39 21.27
#